data_AF-A0A2R6HD72-F1
#
_entry.id   AF-A0A2R6HD72-F1
#
_cell.length_a   1.000
_cell.length_b   1.000
_cell.length_c   1.000
_cell.angle_alpha   90.00
_cell.angle_beta   90.00
_cell.angle_gamma   90.00
#
_symmetry.space_group_name_H-M   'P 1'
#
loop_
_entity.id
_entity.type
_entity.pdbx_description
1 polymer ?
#
loop_
_entity_poly.entity_id
_entity_poly.type
_entity_poly.pdbx_seq_one_letter_code
_entity_poly.pdbx_strand_id
1 'polypeptide(L)'
;MSSDYAGRIEDFAERARRDRDGFEPPADPPDEERAMGYLRRGLGPLVALYLEARTADWDVEFSAAELELLHRATNDWLALYARCYGTELDAGFTVRRAAELLLDTHNIRDTAQLLTGLPARGTDRGSS
;
A
#
# COMPACT_ATOMS: atom_id res chain seq x y z
N MET A 1 9.45 16.47 22.31
CA MET A 1 8.39 16.56 21.29
C MET A 1 8.18 15.14 20.80
N SER A 2 7.12 14.46 21.26
CA SER A 2 6.79 13.14 20.75
C SER A 2 6.38 13.32 19.31
N SER A 3 7.11 12.72 18.37
CA SER A 3 6.66 12.72 16.99
C SER A 3 5.29 12.04 16.93
N ASP A 4 4.28 12.71 16.39
CA ASP A 4 2.89 12.25 16.36
C ASP A 4 2.68 11.16 15.27
N TYR A 5 3.52 10.13 15.29
CA TYR A 5 3.41 9.00 14.37
C TYR A 5 2.21 8.12 14.73
N ALA A 6 1.94 7.92 16.02
CA ALA A 6 0.79 7.12 16.48
C ALA A 6 -0.53 7.61 15.88
N GLY A 7 -0.85 8.91 16.01
CA GLY A 7 -2.07 9.47 15.45
C GLY A 7 -2.15 9.36 13.92
N ARG A 8 -1.04 9.65 13.22
CA ARG A 8 -0.95 9.50 11.76
C ARG A 8 -1.15 8.04 11.31
N ILE A 9 -0.63 7.08 12.06
CA ILE A 9 -0.78 5.64 11.78
C ILE A 9 -2.24 5.20 11.99
N GLU A 10 -2.86 5.63 13.07
CA GLU A 10 -4.27 5.39 13.35
C GLU A 10 -5.16 5.96 12.24
N ASP A 11 -4.90 7.18 11.78
CA ASP A 11 -5.62 7.82 10.67
C ASP A 11 -5.51 7.02 9.36
N PHE A 12 -4.32 6.49 9.05
CA PHE A 12 -4.16 5.64 7.87
C PHE A 12 -4.90 4.31 8.01
N ALA A 13 -4.83 3.67 9.16
CA ALA A 13 -5.55 2.42 9.42
C ALA A 13 -7.07 2.61 9.36
N GLU A 14 -7.57 3.72 9.92
CA GLU A 14 -8.97 4.12 9.83
C GLU A 14 -9.41 4.31 8.39
N ARG A 15 -8.61 5.04 7.61
CA ARG A 15 -8.93 5.31 6.22
C ARG A 15 -8.88 4.06 5.35
N ALA A 16 -7.87 3.21 5.51
CA ALA A 16 -7.77 1.94 4.78
C ALA A 16 -9.00 1.05 5.06
N ARG A 17 -9.44 1.01 6.32
CA ARG A 17 -10.65 0.29 6.71
C ARG A 17 -11.90 0.89 6.07
N ARG A 18 -12.09 2.22 6.13
CA ARG A 18 -13.23 2.89 5.47
C ARG A 18 -13.24 2.63 3.96
N ASP A 19 -12.09 2.73 3.31
CA ASP A 19 -11.94 2.45 1.88
C ASP A 19 -12.35 1.01 1.55
N ARG A 20 -12.01 0.05 2.42
CA ARG A 20 -12.36 -1.36 2.28
C ARG A 20 -13.85 -1.61 2.50
N ASP A 21 -14.41 -1.06 3.58
CA ASP A 21 -15.81 -1.25 3.96
C ASP A 21 -16.75 -0.62 2.91
N GLY A 22 -16.34 0.49 2.30
CA GLY A 22 -17.07 1.17 1.23
C GLY A 22 -16.76 0.65 -0.19
N PHE A 23 -15.95 -0.41 -0.32
CA PHE A 23 -15.54 -0.88 -1.64
C PHE A 23 -16.61 -1.77 -2.30
N GLU A 24 -17.08 -1.32 -3.45
CA GLU A 24 -17.79 -2.15 -4.41
C GLU A 24 -16.85 -2.57 -5.57
N PRO A 25 -16.78 -3.86 -5.95
CA PRO A 25 -16.02 -4.31 -7.11
C PRO A 25 -16.46 -3.62 -8.41
N PRO A 26 -15.52 -3.28 -9.31
CA PRO A 26 -15.87 -2.71 -10.61
C PRO A 26 -16.66 -3.73 -11.44
N ALA A 27 -17.63 -3.24 -12.23
CA ALA A 27 -18.43 -4.09 -13.11
C ALA A 27 -17.61 -4.66 -14.29
N ASP A 28 -16.59 -3.92 -14.74
CA ASP A 28 -15.69 -4.31 -15.83
C ASP A 28 -14.23 -4.04 -15.42
N PRO A 29 -13.54 -5.01 -14.77
CA PRO A 29 -12.13 -4.86 -14.41
C PRO A 29 -11.20 -5.03 -15.63
N PRO A 30 -10.06 -4.30 -15.69
CA PRO A 30 -9.47 -3.52 -14.61
C PRO A 30 -9.93 -2.05 -14.53
N ASP A 31 -10.21 -1.59 -13.31
CA ASP A 31 -10.35 -0.15 -13.00
C ASP A 31 -8.99 0.42 -12.56
N GLU A 32 -8.13 0.72 -13.54
CA GLU A 32 -6.75 1.16 -13.28
C GLU A 32 -6.67 2.53 -12.57
N GLU A 33 -7.61 3.43 -12.86
CA GLU A 33 -7.62 4.76 -12.24
C GLU A 33 -7.88 4.64 -10.73
N ARG A 34 -8.90 3.86 -10.35
CA ARG A 34 -9.20 3.61 -8.94
C ARG A 34 -8.08 2.84 -8.25
N ALA A 35 -7.50 1.84 -8.93
CA ALA A 35 -6.35 1.09 -8.44
C ALA A 35 -5.18 2.02 -8.11
N MET A 36 -4.79 2.90 -9.04
CA MET A 36 -3.75 3.91 -8.83
C MET A 36 -4.14 4.92 -7.75
N GLY A 37 -5.43 5.19 -7.57
CA GLY A 37 -5.97 6.00 -6.48
C GLY A 37 -5.62 5.44 -5.10
N TYR A 38 -5.79 4.13 -4.88
CA TYR A 38 -5.42 3.47 -3.62
C TYR A 38 -3.92 3.50 -3.38
N LEU A 39 -3.10 3.33 -4.42
CA LEU A 39 -1.65 3.41 -4.30
C LEU A 39 -1.17 4.82 -3.97
N ARG A 40 -1.57 5.82 -4.76
CA ARG A 40 -1.04 7.20 -4.64
C ARG A 40 -1.55 7.91 -3.39
N ARG A 41 -2.79 7.65 -2.99
CA ARG A 41 -3.40 8.33 -1.84
C ARG A 41 -3.30 7.51 -0.57
N GLY A 42 -3.22 6.19 -0.64
CA GLY A 42 -3.16 5.29 0.52
C GLY A 42 -1.77 4.75 0.78
N LEU A 43 -1.38 3.70 0.03
CA LEU A 43 -0.17 2.93 0.29
C LEU A 43 1.11 3.77 0.21
N GLY A 44 1.24 4.64 -0.79
CA GLY A 44 2.43 5.48 -0.98
C GLY A 44 2.71 6.38 0.22
N PRO A 45 1.76 7.24 0.64
CA PRO A 45 1.90 8.05 1.84
C PRO A 45 2.16 7.26 3.14
N LEU A 46 1.55 6.08 3.29
CA LEU A 46 1.81 5.19 4.44
C LEU A 46 3.26 4.70 4.46
N VAL A 47 3.77 4.21 3.33
CA VAL A 47 5.14 3.73 3.21
C VAL A 47 6.14 4.88 3.39
N ALA A 48 5.82 6.07 2.88
CA ALA A 48 6.63 7.26 3.10
C ALA A 48 6.71 7.63 4.58
N LEU A 49 5.61 7.54 5.34
CA LEU A 49 5.60 7.75 6.79
C LEU A 49 6.51 6.75 7.52
N TYR A 50 6.47 5.49 7.13
CA TYR A 50 7.35 4.45 7.68
C TYR A 50 8.83 4.76 7.42
N LEU A 51 9.17 5.16 6.19
CA LEU A 51 10.54 5.54 5.82
C LEU A 51 10.99 6.80 6.57
N GLU A 52 10.15 7.82 6.64
CA GLU A 52 10.40 9.07 7.38
C GLU A 52 10.81 8.76 8.83
N ALA A 53 10.00 7.96 9.54
CA ALA A 53 10.28 7.56 10.91
C ALA A 53 11.61 6.79 11.06
N ARG A 54 11.96 5.95 10.08
CA ARG A 54 13.18 5.13 10.11
C ARG A 54 14.45 5.89 9.73
N THR A 55 14.30 7.00 9.02
CA THR A 55 15.40 7.89 8.63
C THR A 55 15.54 9.11 9.55
N ALA A 56 14.63 9.28 10.51
CA ALA A 56 14.68 10.38 11.47
C ALA A 56 15.89 10.23 12.40
N ASP A 57 16.51 11.37 12.76
CA ASP A 57 17.73 11.45 13.59
C ASP A 57 17.63 10.75 14.97
N TRP A 58 16.41 10.41 15.40
CA TRP A 58 16.09 9.87 16.73
C TRP A 58 15.69 8.39 16.68
N ASP A 59 15.81 7.74 15.53
CA ASP A 59 15.54 6.32 15.28
C ASP A 59 14.23 5.86 15.96
N VAL A 60 13.10 6.29 15.41
CA VAL A 60 11.78 6.10 16.01
C VAL A 60 11.46 4.62 16.14
N GLU A 61 11.27 4.16 17.38
CA GLU A 61 10.79 2.81 17.65
C GLU A 61 9.26 2.77 17.61
N PHE A 62 8.72 2.03 16.65
CA PHE A 62 7.29 1.71 16.64
C PHE A 62 6.98 0.62 17.66
N SER A 63 5.90 0.81 18.42
CA SER A 63 5.29 -0.24 19.21
C SER A 63 4.74 -1.36 18.32
N ALA A 64 4.52 -2.54 18.93
CA ALA A 64 3.90 -3.66 18.24
C ALA A 64 2.51 -3.32 17.68
N ALA A 65 1.73 -2.49 18.40
CA ALA A 65 0.41 -2.06 17.96
C ALA A 65 0.47 -1.15 16.73
N GLU A 66 1.40 -0.19 16.70
CA GLU A 66 1.61 0.69 15.54
C GLU A 66 2.07 -0.10 14.31
N LEU A 67 3.01 -1.04 14.49
CA LEU A 67 3.45 -1.91 13.39
C LEU A 67 2.30 -2.76 12.83
N GLU A 68 1.44 -3.28 13.69
CA GLU A 68 0.27 -4.05 13.26
C GLU A 68 -0.70 -3.20 12.46
N LEU A 69 -0.95 -1.95 12.87
CA LEU A 69 -1.78 -1.00 12.11
C LEU A 69 -1.18 -0.68 10.75
N LEU A 70 0.14 -0.48 10.67
CA LEU A 70 0.85 -0.26 9.41
C LEU A 70 0.73 -1.48 8.48
N HIS A 71 0.89 -2.69 9.00
CA HIS A 71 0.73 -3.93 8.24
C HIS A 71 -0.69 -4.10 7.73
N ARG A 72 -1.68 -3.87 8.60
CA ARG A 72 -3.09 -3.97 8.22
C ARG A 72 -3.46 -2.97 7.12
N ALA A 73 -3.11 -1.69 7.28
CA ALA A 73 -3.39 -0.66 6.28
C ALA A 73 -2.71 -0.97 4.93
N THR A 74 -1.47 -1.48 4.98
CA THR A 74 -0.73 -1.93 3.79
C THR A 74 -1.52 -3.00 3.03
N ASN A 75 -1.96 -4.05 3.72
CA ASN A 75 -2.67 -5.15 3.09
C ASN A 75 -4.09 -4.77 2.65
N ASP A 76 -4.80 -3.93 3.42
CA ASP A 76 -6.14 -3.46 3.04
C ASP A 76 -6.08 -2.70 1.70
N TRP A 77 -5.15 -1.76 1.50
CA TRP A 77 -5.02 -1.07 0.20
C TRP A 77 -4.51 -1.96 -0.93
N LEU A 78 -3.60 -2.91 -0.66
CA LEU A 78 -3.15 -3.87 -1.68
C LEU A 78 -4.28 -4.82 -2.11
N ALA A 79 -5.13 -5.24 -1.18
CA ALA A 79 -6.31 -6.04 -1.49
C ALA A 79 -7.31 -5.24 -2.35
N LEU A 80 -7.53 -3.95 -2.03
CA LEU A 80 -8.38 -3.09 -2.85
C LEU A 80 -7.80 -2.86 -4.24
N TYR A 81 -6.48 -2.63 -4.33
CA TYR A 81 -5.76 -2.57 -5.58
C TYR A 81 -5.99 -3.84 -6.42
N ALA A 82 -5.81 -5.03 -5.84
CA ALA A 82 -6.04 -6.29 -6.54
C ALA A 82 -7.49 -6.47 -6.99
N ARG A 83 -8.46 -6.08 -6.14
CA ARG A 83 -9.89 -6.16 -6.47
C ARG A 83 -10.29 -5.24 -7.62
N CYS A 84 -9.59 -4.11 -7.82
CA CYS A 84 -9.75 -3.29 -9.03
C CYS A 84 -9.36 -4.03 -10.31
N TYR A 85 -8.48 -5.03 -10.23
CA TYR A 85 -8.14 -5.95 -11.33
C TYR A 85 -8.98 -7.23 -11.34
N GLY A 86 -10.06 -7.30 -10.56
CA GLY A 86 -10.93 -8.48 -10.47
C GLY A 86 -10.31 -9.66 -9.73
N THR A 87 -9.24 -9.43 -8.96
CA THR A 87 -8.54 -10.48 -8.20
C THR A 87 -8.72 -10.27 -6.70
N GLU A 88 -9.04 -11.34 -5.97
CA GLU A 88 -8.96 -11.32 -4.51
C GLU A 88 -7.53 -11.63 -4.08
N LEU A 89 -6.98 -10.78 -3.22
CA LEU A 89 -5.64 -10.95 -2.67
C LEU A 89 -5.76 -11.11 -1.16
N ASP A 90 -5.48 -12.31 -0.67
CA ASP A 90 -5.21 -12.56 0.75
C ASP A 90 -3.70 -12.47 0.96
N ALA A 91 -3.26 -11.35 1.54
CA ALA A 91 -1.85 -11.03 1.67
C ALA A 91 -1.49 -10.69 3.13
N GLY A 92 -0.31 -11.18 3.53
CA GLY A 92 0.34 -10.86 4.80
C GLY A 92 1.64 -10.10 4.59
N PHE A 93 1.64 -9.08 3.72
CA PHE A 93 2.83 -8.27 3.46
C PHE A 93 3.12 -7.33 4.63
N THR A 94 4.40 -7.07 4.88
CA THR A 94 4.81 -6.07 5.87
C THR A 94 5.02 -4.71 5.21
N VAL A 95 4.80 -3.64 5.98
CA VAL A 95 5.08 -2.26 5.55
C VAL A 95 6.56 -2.10 5.21
N ARG A 96 7.44 -2.78 5.95
CA ARG A 96 8.87 -2.86 5.67
C ARG A 96 9.13 -3.40 4.27
N ARG A 97 8.47 -4.49 3.89
CA ARG A 97 8.68 -5.09 2.57
C ARG A 97 8.25 -4.15 1.44
N ALA A 98 7.13 -3.45 1.63
CA ALA A 98 6.69 -2.42 0.69
C ALA A 98 7.69 -1.25 0.61
N ALA A 99 8.27 -0.83 1.74
CA ALA A 99 9.29 0.21 1.80
C ALA A 99 10.58 -0.17 1.08
N GLU A 100 11.08 -1.40 1.29
CA GLU A 100 12.26 -1.93 0.59
C GLU A 100 12.05 -1.87 -0.93
N LEU A 101 10.92 -2.37 -1.42
CA LEU A 101 10.59 -2.34 -2.84
C LEU A 101 10.39 -0.92 -3.37
N LEU A 102 9.85 -0.01 -2.56
CA LEU A 102 9.72 1.39 -2.97
C LEU A 102 11.08 2.07 -3.13
N LEU A 103 12.04 1.76 -2.26
CA LEU A 103 13.42 2.25 -2.39
C LEU A 103 14.11 1.64 -3.62
N ASP A 104 13.85 0.37 -3.93
CA ASP A 104 14.44 -0.28 -5.11
C ASP A 104 13.85 0.29 -6.42
N THR A 105 12.53 0.48 -6.46
CA THR A 105 11.81 0.86 -7.69
C THR A 105 11.66 2.36 -7.89
N HIS A 106 11.69 3.14 -6.82
CA HIS A 106 11.31 4.56 -6.80
C HIS A 106 9.91 4.83 -7.40
N ASN A 107 9.05 3.80 -7.47
CA ASN A 107 7.76 3.86 -8.12
C ASN A 107 6.73 2.99 -7.38
N ILE A 108 5.68 3.62 -6.84
CA ILE A 108 4.65 2.92 -6.08
C ILE A 108 3.84 1.92 -6.92
N ARG A 109 3.70 2.15 -8.24
CA ARG A 109 3.05 1.20 -9.15
C ARG A 109 3.90 -0.06 -9.28
N ASP A 110 5.19 0.09 -9.52
CA ASP A 110 6.11 -1.03 -9.71
C ASP A 110 6.28 -1.82 -8.39
N THR A 111 6.27 -1.11 -7.25
CA THR A 111 6.19 -1.71 -5.92
C THR A 111 4.95 -2.57 -5.76
N ALA A 112 3.77 -2.03 -6.08
CA ALA A 112 2.51 -2.78 -5.99
C ALA A 112 2.50 -3.98 -6.96
N GLN A 113 3.03 -3.85 -8.18
CA GLN A 113 3.15 -4.96 -9.12
C GLN A 113 4.12 -6.04 -8.61
N LEU A 114 5.24 -5.67 -7.97
CA LEU A 114 6.17 -6.63 -7.37
C LEU A 114 5.54 -7.40 -6.19
N LEU A 115 4.69 -6.74 -5.40
CA LEU A 115 3.99 -7.36 -4.27
C LEU A 115 2.83 -8.25 -4.73
N THR A 116 2.01 -7.77 -5.67
CA THR A 116 0.74 -8.41 -6.02
C THR A 116 0.80 -9.27 -7.28
N GLY A 117 1.82 -9.07 -8.13
CA GLY A 117 1.87 -9.63 -9.47
C GLY A 117 0.91 -8.97 -10.47
N LEU A 118 0.22 -7.88 -10.08
CA LEU A 118 -0.81 -7.22 -10.89
C LEU A 118 -0.33 -5.82 -11.36
N PRO A 119 -0.64 -5.42 -12.61
CA PRO A 119 -1.07 -6.29 -13.69
C PRO A 119 0.01 -7.34 -13.99
N ALA A 120 -0.39 -8.51 -14.49
CA ALA A 120 0.55 -9.55 -14.88
C ALA A 120 1.59 -8.95 -15.82
N ARG A 121 2.87 -9.24 -15.58
CA ARG A 121 3.95 -8.82 -16.47
C ARG A 121 3.79 -9.55 -17.79
N GLY A 122 3.12 -8.92 -18.74
CA GLY A 122 3.15 -9.36 -20.12
C GLY A 122 4.60 -9.34 -20.59
N THR A 123 5.06 -10.45 -21.16
CA THR A 123 6.06 -10.36 -22.22
C THR A 123 5.49 -9.40 -23.26
N ASP A 124 5.90 -8.14 -23.21
CA ASP A 124 5.57 -7.17 -24.23
C ASP A 124 6.33 -7.57 -25.50
N ARG A 125 5.68 -8.44 -26.29
CA ARG A 125 6.02 -8.71 -27.69
C ARG A 125 4.79 -8.34 -28.51
N GLY A 126 4.76 -7.07 -28.94
CA GLY A 126 3.91 -6.53 -30.00
C GLY A 126 2.48 -6.21 -29.54
N SER A 127 1.81 -5.17 -30.03
CA SER A 127 1.98 -4.31 -31.21
C SER A 127 1.17 -3.02 -30.93
N SER A 128 1.50 -1.82 -31.40
CA SER A 128 1.64 -1.40 -32.80
C SER A 128 2.39 -0.07 -32.92
#